data_AF-A0A964LAG8-F1
#
_entry.id   AF-A0A964LAG8-F1
#
_cell.length_a   1.000
_cell.length_b   1.000
_cell.length_c   1.000
_cell.angle_alpha   90.00
_cell.angle_beta   90.00
_cell.angle_gamma   90.00
#
_symmetry.space_group_name_H-M   'P 1'
#
loop_
_entity.id
_entity.type
_entity.pdbx_description
1 polymer ?
#
loop_
_entity_poly.entity_id
_entity_poly.type
_entity_poly.pdbx_seq_one_letter_code
_entity_poly.pdbx_strand_id
1 'polypeptide(L)' 'MPTLIDREDNRVNAIYGAWPDRLYIIGADGKIAYQGGPGPGGFRVKEIENWLAENVKAK' A
#
# COMPACT_ATOMS: atom_id res chain seq x y z
N MET A 1 3.80 5.95 -12.91
CA MET A 1 4.53 5.87 -11.63
C MET A 1 5.76 5.00 -11.83
N PRO A 2 6.90 5.29 -11.18
CA PRO A 2 8.08 4.45 -11.29
C PRO A 2 7.89 3.12 -10.55
N THR A 3 8.45 2.05 -11.08
CA THR A 3 8.62 0.78 -10.36
C THR A 3 9.99 0.79 -9.71
N LEU A 4 10.05 0.39 -8.44
CA LEU A 4 11.29 0.34 -7.65
C LEU A 4 11.52 -1.09 -7.17
N ILE A 5 12.79 -1.42 -6.92
CA ILE A 5 13.21 -2.68 -6.31
C ILE A 5 13.66 -2.37 -4.88
N ASP A 6 13.25 -3.20 -3.91
CA ASP A 6 13.75 -3.10 -2.53
C ASP A 6 15.26 -3.33 -2.52
N ARG A 7 15.94 -2.83 -1.48
CA ARG A 7 17.37 -3.11 -1.30
C ARG A 7 17.57 -4.58 -0.96
N GLU A 8 18.80 -5.06 -1.11
CA GLU A 8 19.17 -6.45 -0.83
C GLU A 8 18.86 -6.91 0.61
N ASP A 9 18.74 -5.97 1.55
CA ASP A 9 18.40 -6.23 2.95
C ASP A 9 16.90 -6.51 3.18
N ASN A 10 16.07 -6.41 2.15
CA ASN A 10 14.63 -6.65 2.17
C ASN A 10 13.90 -5.82 3.26
N ARG A 11 14.45 -4.66 3.60
CA ARG A 11 13.98 -3.86 4.74
C ARG A 11 12.57 -3.33 4.51
N VAL A 12 12.22 -2.90 3.29
CA VAL A 12 10.87 -2.37 3.01
C VAL A 12 9.85 -3.49 3.14
N ASN A 13 10.13 -4.67 2.58
CA ASN A 13 9.26 -5.83 2.75
C ASN A 13 9.03 -6.18 4.22
N ALA A 14 10.10 -6.17 5.04
CA ALA A 14 10.02 -6.50 6.45
C ALA A 14 9.20 -5.48 7.26
N ILE A 15 9.46 -4.17 7.10
CA ILE A 15 8.79 -3.14 7.91
C ILE A 15 7.33 -2.92 7.49
N TYR A 16 6.99 -3.18 6.22
CA TYR A 16 5.60 -3.14 5.74
C TYR A 16 4.91 -4.50 5.81
N GLY A 17 5.58 -5.56 6.29
CA GLY A 17 5.04 -6.92 6.29
C GLY A 17 4.39 -7.29 4.94
N ALA A 18 5.09 -6.98 3.84
CA ALA A 18 4.52 -6.96 2.50
C ALA A 18 4.42 -8.37 1.87
N TRP A 19 4.95 -9.40 2.53
CA TRP A 19 4.86 -10.78 2.05
C TRP A 19 3.48 -11.39 2.33
N PRO A 20 2.88 -12.14 1.38
CA PRO A 20 3.38 -12.41 0.02
C PRO A 20 3.19 -11.22 -0.95
N ASP A 21 2.09 -10.50 -0.80
CA ASP A 21 1.85 -9.18 -1.40
C ASP A 21 0.95 -8.35 -0.45
N ARG A 22 0.96 -7.03 -0.62
CA ARG A 22 0.10 -6.11 0.15
C ARG A 22 -0.04 -4.75 -0.53
N LEU A 23 -1.20 -4.11 -0.35
CA LEU A 23 -1.48 -2.74 -0.78
C LEU A 23 -1.44 -1.78 0.42
N TYR A 24 -0.88 -0.60 0.21
CA TYR A 24 -0.80 0.47 1.21
C TYR A 24 -1.20 1.81 0.59
N ILE A 25 -1.77 2.69 1.41
CA ILE A 25 -1.89 4.11 1.10
C ILE A 25 -1.14 4.89 2.16
N ILE A 26 -0.22 5.74 1.72
CA ILE A 26 0.54 6.63 2.58
C ILE A 26 -0.01 8.04 2.41
N GLY A 27 -0.40 8.67 3.51
CA GLY A 27 -0.90 10.04 3.54
C GLY A 27 0.21 11.05 3.22
N ALA A 28 -0.19 12.26 2.83
CA ALA A 28 0.75 13.37 2.61
C ALA A 28 1.53 13.77 3.89
N ASP A 29 1.05 13.36 5.06
CA ASP A 29 1.72 13.51 6.35
C ASP A 29 2.75 12.39 6.65
N GLY A 30 2.97 11.47 5.70
CA GLY A 30 3.92 10.37 5.81
C GLY A 30 3.42 9.19 6.66
N LYS A 31 2.15 9.19 7.08
CA LYS A 31 1.57 8.11 7.89
C LYS A 31 0.83 7.10 7.02
N ILE A 32 0.68 5.89 7.55
CA ILE A 32 -0.15 4.87 6.91
C ILE A 32 -1.61 5.28 7.07
N ALA A 33 -2.25 5.59 5.94
CA ALA A 33 -3.66 5.95 5.87
C ALA A 33 -4.55 4.73 5.60
N TYR A 34 -4.00 3.73 4.91
CA TYR A 34 -4.64 2.43 4.68
C TYR A 34 -3.59 1.31 4.62
N GLN A 35 -3.89 0.19 5.26
CA GLN A 35 -3.12 -1.05 5.20
C GLN A 35 -4.04 -2.19 4.77
N GLY A 36 -3.81 -2.72 3.57
CA GLY A 36 -4.54 -3.86 3.05
C GLY A 36 -4.20 -5.17 3.77
N GLY A 37 -5.07 -6.16 3.61
CA GLY A 37 -4.82 -7.52 4.09
C GLY A 37 -3.65 -8.20 3.37
N PRO A 38 -3.09 -9.28 3.93
CA PRO A 38 -2.06 -10.08 3.25
C PRO A 38 -2.63 -10.80 2.02
N GLY A 39 -1.82 -10.87 0.96
CA GLY A 39 -2.11 -11.59 -0.27
C GLY A 39 -2.18 -13.12 -0.19
N PRO A 40 -2.70 -13.77 -1.25
CA PRO A 40 -3.40 -13.15 -2.38
C PRO A 40 -4.84 -12.72 -2.02
N GLY A 41 -5.43 -13.27 -0.96
CA GLY A 41 -6.83 -13.00 -0.57
C GLY A 41 -7.11 -11.57 -0.12
N GLY A 42 -6.12 -10.88 0.44
CA GLY A 42 -6.21 -9.48 0.87
C GLY A 42 -5.79 -8.45 -0.18
N PHE A 43 -5.30 -8.88 -1.35
CA PHE A 43 -4.90 -7.98 -2.43
C PHE A 43 -6.11 -7.47 -3.21
N ARG A 44 -6.88 -6.55 -2.60
CA ARG A 44 -8.13 -6.05 -3.16
C ARG A 44 -7.98 -4.62 -3.65
N VAL A 45 -7.63 -4.47 -4.93
CA VAL A 45 -7.50 -3.16 -5.60
C VAL A 45 -8.77 -2.30 -5.43
N LYS A 46 -9.94 -2.93 -5.39
CA LYS A 46 -11.21 -2.21 -5.21
C LYS A 46 -11.31 -1.46 -3.88
N GLU A 47 -10.70 -1.96 -2.81
CA GLU A 47 -10.67 -1.27 -1.52
C GLU A 47 -9.84 0.01 -1.61
N ILE A 48 -8.73 -0.02 -2.35
CA ILE A 48 -7.88 1.16 -2.60
C ILE A 48 -8.64 2.20 -3.41
N GLU A 49 -9.32 1.79 -4.49
CA GLU A 49 -10.12 2.71 -5.31
C GLU A 49 -11.21 3.41 -4.48
N ASN A 50 -11.96 2.65 -3.68
CA ASN A 50 -13.01 3.20 -2.83
C ASN A 50 -12.43 4.15 -1.78
N TRP A 51 -11.34 3.75 -1.11
CA TRP A 51 -10.68 4.59 -0.12
C TRP A 51 -10.23 5.92 -0.74
N LEU A 52 -9.61 5.89 -1.93
CA LEU A 52 -9.16 7.09 -2.62
C LEU A 52 -10.34 7.98 -3.04
N ALA A 53 -11.43 7.40 -3.57
CA ALA A 53 -12.61 8.16 -3.96
C ALA A 53 -13.29 8.87 -2.78
N GLU A 54 -13.29 8.24 -1.59
CA GLU A 54 -13.88 8.79 -0.38
C GLU A 54 -12.98 9.84 0.30
N ASN A 55 -11.66 9.65 0.29
CA ASN A 55 -10.72 10.39 1.13
C ASN A 55 -9.85 11.40 0.36
N VAL A 56 -9.75 11.29 -0.95
CA VAL A 56 -8.99 12.20 -1.81
C VAL A 56 -9.95 12.96 -2.71
N LYS A 57 -10.13 14.26 -2.44
CA LYS A 57 -10.89 15.11 -3.35
C LYS A 57 -10.15 15.20 -4.68
N ALA A 58 -10.85 14.91 -5.77
CA ALA A 58 -10.37 15.28 -7.10
C ALA A 58 -10.12 16.79 -7.11
N LYS A 59 -8.87 17.17 -7.39
CA LYS A 59 -8.49 18.57 -7.60
C LYS A 59 -8.90 19.00 -8.99
#